data_AF-A0A2J4PIJ3-F1
#
_entry.id   AF-A0A2J4PIJ3-F1
#
_cell.length_a   1.000
_cell.length_b   1.000
_cell.length_c   1.000
_cell.angle_alpha   90.00
_cell.angle_beta   90.00
_cell.angle_gamma   90.00
#
_symmetry.space_group_name_H-M   'P 1'
#
loop_
_entity.id
_entity.type
_entity.pdbx_description
1 polymer ?
#
loop_
_entity_poly.entity_id
_entity_poly.type
_entity_poly.pdbx_seq_one_letter_code
_entity_poly.pdbx_strand_id
1 'polypeptide(L)'
;AGTPQQLADYEKWLLPKLGPEHRWIGLEQDDSALGKSLERSQQFLLLSALLTLLLAVAAVAVAMSHYCRSRYDLVAILKTLGAGRAQLRRLIVGQWLMLLALAVVAGGAMGVGLEHILLLMLKPVLPAALPAASGWPWLWAIGAMVVISLLVGLRPYRLLLATLPLRVLRQDVVANVWPLKFYVPVVCAVVVALLALLMGGSPLLWAVLAGAVVLALVCGLAGWGVLWLLKRLTLKALPLRLAVNRLLRQPWSTLSQLAAFSLSFMLLALLLVLRGDLLDRWQQQLPPESPNYFLINIAPEQVVLVKTFLAEHQTRATEFYPIVRARLTQINGQVTEGNKDEALN
;
A
#
# COMPACT_ATOMS: atom_id res chain seq x y z
N ALA A 1 -31.24 -13.06 -5.60
CA ALA A 1 -30.66 -12.40 -6.78
C ALA A 1 -31.20 -10.98 -6.85
N GLY A 2 -30.33 -9.97 -6.86
CA GLY A 2 -30.69 -8.55 -6.87
C GLY A 2 -29.44 -7.71 -7.11
N THR A 3 -29.61 -6.46 -7.52
CA THR A 3 -28.47 -5.52 -7.61
C THR A 3 -27.89 -5.24 -6.21
N PRO A 4 -26.61 -4.86 -6.07
CA PRO A 4 -25.97 -4.62 -4.78
C PRO A 4 -26.74 -3.63 -3.89
N GLN A 5 -27.34 -2.61 -4.51
CA GLN A 5 -28.18 -1.62 -3.83
C GLN A 5 -29.49 -2.22 -3.30
N GLN A 6 -30.16 -3.05 -4.10
CA GLN A 6 -31.38 -3.74 -3.66
C GLN A 6 -31.10 -4.72 -2.52
N LEU A 7 -29.94 -5.38 -2.52
CA LEU A 7 -29.51 -6.25 -1.43
C LEU A 7 -29.24 -5.45 -0.15
N ALA A 8 -28.58 -4.29 -0.26
CA ALA A 8 -28.31 -3.41 0.88
C ALA A 8 -29.59 -2.79 1.48
N ASP A 9 -30.54 -2.39 0.63
CA ASP A 9 -31.83 -1.86 1.08
C ASP A 9 -32.69 -2.96 1.73
N TYR A 10 -32.64 -4.18 1.17
CA TYR A 10 -33.29 -5.35 1.76
C TYR A 10 -32.66 -5.73 3.10
N GLU A 11 -31.34 -5.71 3.21
CA GLU A 11 -30.62 -5.96 4.46
C GLU A 11 -31.01 -4.96 5.55
N LYS A 12 -31.06 -3.66 5.23
CA LYS A 12 -31.52 -2.62 6.18
C LYS A 12 -32.97 -2.81 6.63
N TRP A 13 -33.83 -3.31 5.75
CA TRP A 13 -35.22 -3.61 6.09
C TRP A 13 -35.36 -4.90 6.92
N LEU A 14 -34.51 -5.88 6.65
CA LEU A 14 -34.55 -7.20 7.29
C LEU A 14 -33.95 -7.14 8.69
N LEU A 15 -32.79 -6.50 8.88
CA LEU A 15 -32.05 -6.40 10.15
C LEU A 15 -32.92 -6.08 11.39
N PRO A 16 -33.81 -5.07 11.37
CA PRO A 16 -34.67 -4.77 12.53
C PRO A 16 -35.81 -5.78 12.76
N LYS A 17 -36.04 -6.71 11.82
CA LYS A 17 -37.07 -7.76 11.89
C LYS A 17 -36.50 -9.15 12.12
N LEU A 18 -35.17 -9.30 12.15
CA LEU A 18 -34.54 -10.57 12.50
C LEU A 18 -34.84 -10.85 13.98
N GLY A 19 -35.49 -11.98 14.23
CA GLY A 19 -35.55 -12.56 15.58
C GLY A 19 -34.16 -12.99 16.04
N PRO A 20 -33.93 -13.15 17.36
CA PRO A 20 -32.63 -13.56 17.91
C PRO A 20 -32.14 -14.91 17.37
N GLU A 21 -33.04 -15.78 16.88
CA GLU A 21 -32.68 -17.04 16.21
C GLU A 21 -32.30 -16.95 14.72
N HIS A 22 -32.38 -15.76 14.11
CA HIS A 22 -32.07 -15.58 12.70
C HIS A 22 -30.73 -14.85 12.54
N ARG A 23 -29.86 -15.34 11.65
CA ARG A 23 -28.57 -14.71 11.35
C ARG A 23 -28.48 -14.38 9.86
N TRP A 24 -28.33 -13.10 9.54
CA TRP A 24 -28.05 -12.67 8.18
C TRP A 24 -26.56 -12.84 7.89
N ILE A 25 -26.21 -13.62 6.87
CA ILE A 25 -24.83 -13.87 6.47
C ILE A 25 -24.62 -13.26 5.09
N GLY A 26 -23.99 -12.09 5.06
CA GLY A 26 -23.62 -11.39 3.83
C GLY A 26 -22.22 -11.80 3.35
N LEU A 27 -21.91 -11.47 2.09
CA LEU A 27 -20.59 -11.71 1.46
C LEU A 27 -19.42 -11.04 2.22
N GLU A 28 -19.66 -9.96 2.95
CA GLU A 28 -18.66 -9.25 3.77
C GLU A 28 -18.64 -9.70 5.25
N GLN A 29 -19.63 -10.49 5.70
CA GLN A 29 -19.78 -10.94 7.09
C GLN A 29 -19.59 -12.45 7.25
N ASP A 30 -19.02 -13.11 6.24
CA ASP A 30 -18.73 -14.53 6.32
C ASP A 30 -17.54 -14.78 7.27
N ASP A 31 -17.86 -15.11 8.53
CA ASP A 31 -16.90 -15.48 9.58
C ASP A 31 -16.13 -16.78 9.26
N SER A 32 -16.41 -17.39 8.10
CA SER A 32 -15.78 -18.58 7.56
C SER A 32 -14.27 -18.40 7.39
N ALA A 33 -13.52 -19.49 7.55
CA ALA A 33 -12.08 -19.50 7.35
C ALA A 33 -11.67 -19.04 5.94
N LEU A 34 -12.55 -19.23 4.95
CA LEU A 34 -12.37 -18.77 3.57
C LEU A 34 -12.56 -17.25 3.45
N GLY A 35 -13.61 -16.68 4.06
CA GLY A 35 -13.85 -15.23 4.11
C GLY A 35 -12.68 -14.48 4.75
N LYS A 36 -12.24 -14.93 5.92
CA LYS A 36 -11.06 -14.36 6.63
C LYS A 36 -9.77 -14.50 5.83
N SER A 37 -9.60 -15.59 5.08
CA SER A 37 -8.41 -15.78 4.23
C SER A 37 -8.43 -14.84 3.02
N LEU A 38 -9.58 -14.69 2.36
CA LEU A 38 -9.76 -13.75 1.26
C LEU A 38 -9.55 -12.30 1.71
N GLU A 39 -10.11 -11.92 2.85
CA GLU A 39 -9.94 -10.57 3.41
C GLU A 39 -8.47 -10.28 3.72
N ARG A 40 -7.75 -11.23 4.33
CA ARG A 40 -6.30 -11.09 4.57
C ARG A 40 -5.50 -10.99 3.28
N SER A 41 -5.82 -11.79 2.26
CA SER A 41 -5.18 -11.69 0.94
C SER A 41 -5.44 -10.34 0.28
N GLN A 42 -6.66 -9.81 0.39
CA GLN A 42 -6.99 -8.47 -0.10
C GLN A 42 -6.20 -7.39 0.64
N GLN A 43 -6.15 -7.46 1.98
CA GLN A 43 -5.36 -6.54 2.79
C GLN A 43 -3.86 -6.60 2.43
N PHE A 44 -3.31 -7.79 2.13
CA PHE A 44 -1.94 -7.96 1.66
C PHE A 44 -1.70 -7.28 0.30
N LEU A 45 -2.60 -7.48 -0.66
CA LEU A 45 -2.50 -6.85 -1.98
C LEU A 45 -2.54 -5.33 -1.87
N LEU A 46 -3.44 -4.80 -1.02
CA LEU A 46 -3.51 -3.37 -0.74
C LEU A 46 -2.23 -2.84 -0.08
N LEU A 47 -1.67 -3.58 0.88
CA LEU A 47 -0.45 -3.17 1.56
C LEU A 47 0.78 -3.22 0.63
N SER A 48 0.90 -4.26 -0.19
CA SER A 48 1.96 -4.38 -1.19
C SER A 48 1.87 -3.27 -2.24
N ALA A 49 0.66 -2.97 -2.71
CA ALA A 49 0.41 -1.85 -3.61
C ALA A 49 0.79 -0.52 -2.97
N LEU A 50 0.46 -0.33 -1.68
CA LEU A 50 0.81 0.87 -0.91
C LEU A 50 2.33 1.05 -0.79
N LEU A 51 3.05 0.02 -0.38
CA LEU A 51 4.51 0.08 -0.24
C LEU A 51 5.18 0.39 -1.59
N THR A 52 4.68 -0.22 -2.66
CA THR A 52 5.15 0.03 -4.03
C THR A 52 4.85 1.46 -4.48
N LEU A 53 3.67 1.99 -4.15
CA LEU A 53 3.30 3.38 -4.42
C LEU A 53 4.21 4.36 -3.68
N LEU A 54 4.48 4.13 -2.39
CA LEU A 54 5.40 4.95 -1.60
C LEU A 54 6.81 4.95 -2.22
N LEU A 55 7.28 3.78 -2.65
CA LEU A 55 8.58 3.62 -3.30
C LEU A 55 8.64 4.41 -4.61
N ALA A 56 7.59 4.34 -5.43
CA ALA A 56 7.47 5.10 -6.67
C ALA A 56 7.48 6.62 -6.41
N VAL A 57 6.72 7.10 -5.40
CA VAL A 57 6.70 8.51 -5.01
C VAL A 57 8.10 8.99 -4.60
N ALA A 58 8.82 8.20 -3.80
CA ALA A 58 10.19 8.51 -3.38
C ALA A 58 11.14 8.58 -4.59
N ALA A 59 11.06 7.62 -5.51
CA ALA A 59 11.86 7.61 -6.74
C ALA A 59 11.60 8.84 -7.61
N VAL A 60 10.32 9.21 -7.82
CA VAL A 60 9.93 10.42 -8.56
C VAL A 60 10.46 11.67 -7.88
N ALA A 61 10.43 11.75 -6.55
CA ALA A 61 10.97 12.89 -5.81
C ALA A 61 12.47 13.07 -6.01
N VAL A 62 13.24 11.98 -5.96
CA VAL A 62 14.68 12.00 -6.24
C VAL A 62 14.93 12.42 -7.68
N ALA A 63 14.28 11.76 -8.65
CA ALA A 63 14.45 12.04 -10.07
C ALA A 63 14.11 13.49 -10.40
N MET A 64 13.00 14.01 -9.88
CA MET A 64 12.57 15.39 -10.10
C MET A 64 13.53 16.41 -9.47
N SER A 65 14.05 16.12 -8.28
CA SER A 65 15.05 16.98 -7.62
C SER A 65 16.36 17.06 -8.43
N HIS A 66 16.78 15.93 -9.02
CA HIS A 66 17.95 15.85 -9.88
C HIS A 66 17.71 16.58 -11.21
N TYR A 67 16.55 16.38 -11.83
CA TYR A 67 16.14 17.07 -13.06
C TYR A 67 16.17 18.60 -12.90
N CYS A 68 15.59 19.13 -11.82
CA CYS A 68 15.57 20.57 -11.61
C CYS A 68 16.98 21.13 -11.33
N ARG A 69 17.84 20.37 -10.65
CA ARG A 69 19.23 20.79 -10.41
C ARG A 69 20.04 20.90 -11.70
N SER A 70 19.94 19.93 -12.60
CA SER A 70 20.67 19.94 -13.87
C SER A 70 20.17 21.02 -14.85
N ARG A 71 18.92 21.45 -14.72
CA ARG A 71 18.30 22.44 -15.63
C ARG A 71 18.37 23.89 -15.15
N TYR A 72 18.89 24.17 -13.94
CA TYR A 72 18.97 25.55 -13.43
C TYR A 72 19.83 26.46 -14.30
N ASP A 73 20.98 25.99 -14.79
CA ASP A 73 21.91 26.81 -15.58
C ASP A 73 21.35 27.14 -16.96
N LEU A 74 20.72 26.16 -17.62
CA LEU A 74 20.00 26.34 -18.88
C LEU A 74 18.89 27.40 -18.78
N VAL A 75 18.13 27.37 -17.68
CA VAL A 75 17.06 28.35 -17.44
C VAL A 75 17.63 29.74 -17.19
N ALA A 76 18.76 29.84 -16.49
CA ALA A 76 19.42 31.12 -16.25
C ALA A 76 19.95 31.73 -17.57
N ILE A 77 20.55 30.92 -18.45
CA ILE A 77 21.00 31.35 -19.79
C ILE A 77 19.81 31.83 -20.64
N LEU A 78 18.70 31.08 -20.65
CA LEU A 78 17.48 31.49 -21.37
C LEU A 78 16.93 32.82 -20.85
N LYS A 79 16.93 33.05 -19.53
CA LYS A 79 16.53 34.33 -18.94
C LYS A 79 17.46 35.48 -19.34
N THR A 80 18.77 35.24 -19.42
CA THR A 80 19.73 36.28 -19.88
C THR A 80 19.61 36.60 -21.37
N LEU A 81 19.15 35.64 -22.19
CA LEU A 81 18.84 35.84 -23.61
C LEU A 81 17.47 36.51 -23.85
N GLY A 82 16.78 36.96 -22.79
CA GLY A 82 15.52 37.70 -22.91
C GLY A 82 14.24 36.84 -22.87
N ALA A 83 14.33 35.55 -22.52
CA ALA A 83 13.13 34.71 -22.42
C ALA A 83 12.17 35.22 -21.33
N GLY A 84 10.93 35.54 -21.73
CA GLY A 84 9.89 36.00 -20.81
C GLY A 84 9.42 34.93 -19.82
N ARG A 85 9.04 35.36 -18.60
CA ARG A 85 8.55 34.46 -17.53
C ARG A 85 7.38 33.57 -17.97
N ALA A 86 6.49 34.08 -18.83
CA ALA A 86 5.34 33.34 -19.35
C ALA A 86 5.74 32.24 -20.35
N GLN A 87 6.75 32.52 -21.18
CA GLN A 87 7.24 31.59 -22.20
C GLN A 87 8.02 30.43 -21.55
N LEU A 88 8.85 30.76 -20.55
CA LEU A 88 9.53 29.76 -19.73
C LEU A 88 8.53 28.87 -18.96
N ARG A 89 7.48 29.46 -18.38
CA ARG A 89 6.41 28.70 -17.73
C ARG A 89 5.69 27.75 -18.70
N ARG A 90 5.33 28.21 -19.91
CA ARG A 90 4.68 27.34 -20.91
C ARG A 90 5.59 26.17 -21.31
N LEU A 91 6.88 26.41 -21.50
CA LEU A 91 7.84 25.37 -21.86
C LEU A 91 7.91 24.27 -20.79
N ILE A 92 8.07 24.65 -19.52
CA ILE A 92 8.26 23.67 -18.44
C ILE A 92 6.93 22.98 -18.08
N VAL A 93 5.80 23.70 -18.03
CA VAL A 93 4.47 23.06 -17.87
C VAL A 93 4.21 22.10 -19.03
N GLY A 94 4.53 22.50 -20.27
CA GLY A 94 4.35 21.66 -21.45
C GLY A 94 5.15 20.36 -21.39
N GLN A 95 6.43 20.43 -21.01
CA GLN A 95 7.26 19.24 -20.78
C GLN A 95 6.68 18.33 -19.70
N TRP A 96 6.18 18.90 -18.61
CA TRP A 96 5.60 18.14 -17.51
C TRP A 96 4.28 17.47 -17.91
N LEU A 97 3.40 18.17 -18.63
CA LEU A 97 2.17 17.59 -19.18
C LEU A 97 2.46 16.48 -20.20
N MET A 98 3.45 16.67 -21.07
CA MET A 98 3.87 15.65 -22.03
C MET A 98 4.37 14.38 -21.32
N LEU A 99 5.14 14.55 -20.24
CA LEU A 99 5.64 13.43 -19.43
C LEU A 99 4.49 12.70 -18.70
N LEU A 100 3.52 13.45 -18.15
CA LEU A 100 2.31 12.87 -17.55
C LEU A 100 1.48 12.10 -18.58
N ALA A 101 1.28 12.65 -19.78
CA ALA A 101 0.56 11.96 -20.85
C ALA A 101 1.26 10.66 -21.26
N LEU A 102 2.59 10.69 -21.42
CA LEU A 102 3.39 9.51 -21.73
C LEU A 102 3.30 8.46 -20.61
N ALA A 103 3.32 8.89 -19.35
CA ALA A 103 3.19 8.01 -18.20
C ALA A 103 1.82 7.32 -18.14
N VAL A 104 0.72 8.02 -18.46
CA VAL A 104 -0.63 7.42 -18.55
C VAL A 104 -0.69 6.38 -19.66
N VAL A 105 -0.15 6.70 -20.84
CA VAL A 105 -0.17 5.77 -21.98
C VAL A 105 0.68 4.54 -21.68
N ALA A 106 1.92 4.72 -21.24
CA ALA A 106 2.82 3.61 -20.95
C ALA A 106 2.36 2.78 -19.74
N GLY A 107 1.97 3.44 -18.65
CA GLY A 107 1.48 2.79 -17.44
C GLY A 107 0.15 2.08 -17.66
N GLY A 108 -0.77 2.70 -18.41
CA GLY A 108 -2.04 2.10 -18.79
C GLY A 108 -1.86 0.88 -19.69
N ALA A 109 -0.99 0.97 -20.71
CA ALA A 109 -0.68 -0.16 -21.59
C ALA A 109 -0.05 -1.33 -20.82
N MET A 110 0.90 -1.05 -19.91
CA MET A 110 1.49 -2.08 -19.04
C MET A 110 0.46 -2.69 -18.09
N GLY A 111 -0.43 -1.87 -17.50
CA GLY A 111 -1.47 -2.34 -16.58
C GLY A 111 -2.45 -3.29 -17.25
N VAL A 112 -2.99 -2.91 -18.42
CA VAL A 112 -3.90 -3.76 -19.21
C VAL A 112 -3.18 -5.03 -19.68
N GLY A 113 -1.91 -4.92 -20.09
CA GLY A 113 -1.11 -6.08 -20.46
C GLY A 113 -0.95 -7.07 -19.31
N LEU A 114 -0.62 -6.57 -18.10
CA LEU A 114 -0.45 -7.39 -16.91
C LEU A 114 -1.77 -8.04 -16.46
N GLU A 115 -2.88 -7.30 -16.52
CA GLU A 115 -4.22 -7.82 -16.24
C GLU A 115 -4.56 -8.98 -17.19
N HIS A 116 -4.31 -8.81 -18.48
CA HIS A 116 -4.62 -9.84 -19.48
C HIS A 116 -3.79 -11.11 -19.27
N ILE A 117 -2.49 -10.96 -18.96
CA ILE A 117 -1.60 -12.08 -18.64
C ILE A 117 -2.08 -12.81 -17.38
N LEU A 118 -2.47 -12.06 -16.34
CA LEU A 118 -2.96 -12.64 -15.09
C LEU A 118 -4.26 -13.42 -15.32
N LEU A 119 -5.20 -12.87 -16.08
CA LEU A 119 -6.45 -13.56 -16.44
C LEU A 119 -6.20 -14.85 -17.22
N LEU A 120 -5.24 -14.85 -18.16
CA LEU A 120 -4.82 -16.05 -18.90
C LEU A 120 -4.29 -17.15 -17.98
N MET A 121 -3.46 -16.79 -16.99
CA MET A 121 -2.90 -17.73 -16.02
C MET A 121 -3.96 -18.28 -15.04
N LEU A 122 -5.02 -17.51 -14.75
CA LEU A 122 -6.03 -17.85 -13.75
C LEU A 122 -7.27 -18.56 -14.33
N LYS A 123 -7.45 -18.55 -15.66
CA LYS A 123 -8.49 -19.31 -16.39
C LYS A 123 -8.67 -20.78 -15.94
N PRO A 124 -7.62 -21.59 -15.72
CA PRO A 124 -7.80 -22.98 -15.31
C PRO A 124 -8.35 -23.16 -13.88
N VAL A 125 -8.33 -22.11 -13.05
CA VAL A 125 -8.75 -22.16 -11.64
C VAL A 125 -10.08 -21.44 -11.41
N LEU A 126 -10.49 -20.50 -12.27
CA LEU A 126 -11.75 -19.75 -12.11
C LEU A 126 -12.93 -20.40 -12.87
N PRO A 127 -14.05 -20.69 -12.18
CA PRO A 127 -15.26 -21.23 -12.82
C PRO A 127 -16.07 -20.22 -13.65
N ALA A 128 -15.80 -18.91 -13.55
CA ALA A 128 -16.58 -17.86 -14.19
C ALA A 128 -15.70 -16.72 -14.72
N ALA A 129 -16.09 -16.13 -15.86
CA ALA A 129 -15.45 -14.93 -16.39
C ALA A 129 -15.62 -13.76 -15.40
N LEU A 130 -14.50 -13.17 -14.99
CA LEU A 130 -14.49 -11.97 -14.16
C LEU A 130 -15.25 -10.83 -14.88
N PRO A 131 -16.14 -10.10 -14.20
CA PRO A 131 -16.80 -8.95 -14.79
C PRO A 131 -15.77 -7.92 -15.23
N ALA A 132 -16.01 -7.28 -16.39
CA ALA A 132 -15.10 -6.28 -16.93
C ALA A 132 -14.83 -5.17 -15.89
N ALA A 133 -13.55 -4.81 -15.71
CA ALA A 133 -13.16 -3.73 -14.82
C ALA A 133 -13.94 -2.46 -15.18
N SER A 134 -14.62 -1.86 -14.19
CA SER A 134 -15.35 -0.61 -14.39
C SER A 134 -14.37 0.53 -14.79
N GLY A 135 -14.85 1.64 -15.36
CA GLY A 135 -14.00 2.80 -15.65
C GLY A 135 -13.50 3.55 -14.41
N TRP A 136 -13.96 3.16 -13.22
CA TRP A 136 -13.68 3.84 -11.95
C TRP A 136 -12.21 3.74 -11.46
N PRO A 137 -11.54 2.56 -11.52
CA PRO A 137 -10.14 2.43 -11.13
C PRO A 137 -9.20 3.23 -12.03
N TRP A 138 -9.53 3.40 -13.32
CA TRP A 138 -8.78 4.25 -14.24
C TRP A 138 -8.79 5.71 -13.81
N LEU A 139 -9.94 6.22 -13.37
CA LEU A 139 -10.08 7.59 -12.89
C LEU A 139 -9.28 7.81 -11.59
N TRP A 140 -9.30 6.83 -10.68
CA TRP A 140 -8.47 6.83 -9.48
C TRP A 140 -6.97 6.80 -9.79
N ALA A 141 -6.54 5.96 -10.74
CA ALA A 141 -5.14 5.86 -11.13
C ALA A 141 -4.60 7.16 -11.73
N ILE A 142 -5.36 7.76 -12.67
CA ILE A 142 -4.99 9.03 -13.29
C ILE A 142 -5.01 10.16 -12.25
N GLY A 143 -6.06 10.21 -11.41
CA GLY A 143 -6.19 11.20 -10.35
C GLY A 143 -5.04 11.14 -9.35
N ALA A 144 -4.73 9.95 -8.83
CA ALA A 144 -3.62 9.73 -7.90
C ALA A 144 -2.27 10.11 -8.54
N MET A 145 -2.03 9.72 -9.80
CA MET A 145 -0.80 10.10 -10.52
C MET A 145 -0.65 11.61 -10.65
N VAL A 146 -1.71 12.34 -11.06
CA VAL A 146 -1.67 13.80 -11.18
C VAL A 146 -1.43 14.45 -9.82
N VAL A 147 -2.13 14.01 -8.78
CA VAL A 147 -1.97 14.54 -7.42
C VAL A 147 -0.55 14.31 -6.90
N ILE A 148 -0.03 13.08 -7.00
CA ILE A 148 1.32 12.73 -6.54
C ILE A 148 2.37 13.53 -7.31
N SER A 149 2.24 13.60 -8.64
CA SER A 149 3.16 14.35 -9.48
C SER A 149 3.15 15.83 -9.12
N LEU A 150 1.96 16.42 -8.88
CA LEU A 150 1.86 17.82 -8.47
C LEU A 150 2.48 18.01 -7.08
N LEU A 151 2.23 17.12 -6.14
CA LEU A 151 2.74 17.18 -4.77
C LEU A 151 4.27 17.22 -4.76
N VAL A 152 4.89 16.28 -5.49
CA VAL A 152 6.33 16.08 -5.57
C VAL A 152 7.00 17.12 -6.48
N GLY A 153 6.34 17.48 -7.58
CA GLY A 153 6.86 18.36 -8.62
C GLY A 153 6.74 19.84 -8.32
N LEU A 154 5.74 20.28 -7.55
CA LEU A 154 5.42 21.71 -7.38
C LEU A 154 6.57 22.52 -6.78
N ARG A 155 7.28 21.99 -5.79
CA ARG A 155 8.42 22.69 -5.16
C ARG A 155 9.64 22.81 -6.06
N PRO A 156 10.22 21.72 -6.60
CA PRO A 156 11.37 21.83 -7.49
C PRO A 156 11.03 22.65 -8.74
N TYR A 157 9.78 22.61 -9.22
CA TYR A 157 9.27 23.45 -10.30
C TYR A 157 9.23 24.95 -9.95
N ARG A 158 8.72 25.32 -8.78
CA ARG A 158 8.71 26.73 -8.33
C ARG A 158 10.13 27.24 -8.05
N LEU A 159 11.01 26.39 -7.51
CA LEU A 159 12.44 26.69 -7.37
C LEU A 159 13.09 27.01 -8.72
N LEU A 160 12.75 26.25 -9.78
CA LEU A 160 13.25 26.47 -11.14
C LEU A 160 12.79 27.80 -11.73
N LEU A 161 11.52 28.18 -11.51
CA LEU A 161 10.98 29.45 -11.97
C LEU A 161 11.49 30.66 -11.16
N ALA A 162 11.72 30.48 -9.86
CA ALA A 162 12.19 31.51 -8.93
C ALA A 162 13.70 31.76 -8.97
N THR A 163 14.46 31.03 -9.80
CA THR A 163 15.89 31.30 -9.98
C THR A 163 16.14 32.72 -10.50
N LEU A 164 16.92 33.51 -9.77
CA LEU A 164 17.35 34.83 -10.24
C LEU A 164 18.48 34.68 -11.27
N PRO A 165 18.55 35.55 -12.30
CA PRO A 165 19.63 35.55 -13.31
C PRO A 165 21.04 35.63 -12.70
N LEU A 166 21.15 36.24 -11.51
CA LEU A 166 22.41 36.42 -10.76
C LEU A 166 23.07 35.11 -10.28
N ARG A 167 22.37 33.96 -10.33
CA ARG A 167 22.92 32.68 -9.88
C ARG A 167 24.04 32.14 -10.78
N VAL A 168 24.12 32.62 -12.03
CA VAL A 168 25.23 32.36 -12.97
C VAL A 168 26.56 32.94 -12.46
N LEU A 169 26.50 34.04 -11.69
CA LEU A 169 27.68 34.72 -11.12
C LEU A 169 27.96 34.34 -9.65
N ARG A 170 26.95 33.88 -8.90
CA ARG A 170 27.09 33.36 -7.54
C ARG A 170 26.19 32.14 -7.32
N GLN A 171 26.80 30.95 -7.21
CA GLN A 171 26.10 29.70 -6.92
C GLN A 171 25.38 29.69 -5.55
N ASP A 172 25.70 30.65 -4.68
CA ASP A 172 25.23 30.75 -3.28
C ASP A 172 23.88 31.47 -3.10
N VAL A 173 23.25 32.00 -4.15
CA VAL A 173 21.93 32.65 -4.02
C VAL A 173 20.83 31.60 -4.12
N VAL A 174 20.47 31.02 -2.97
CA VAL A 174 19.31 30.13 -2.84
C VAL A 174 18.04 30.98 -2.81
N ALA A 175 17.18 30.87 -3.82
CA ALA A 175 15.89 31.53 -3.82
C ALA A 175 15.05 31.04 -2.62
N ASN A 176 14.60 31.96 -1.77
CA ASN A 176 13.77 31.65 -0.60
C ASN A 176 12.32 31.35 -1.04
N VAL A 177 12.08 30.15 -1.55
CA VAL A 177 10.74 29.68 -1.94
C VAL A 177 10.19 28.77 -0.85
N TRP A 178 9.19 29.32 -0.13
CA TRP A 178 8.40 28.74 0.96
C TRP A 178 9.20 28.08 2.10
N PRO A 179 8.98 28.45 3.36
CA PRO A 179 9.74 27.85 4.46
C PRO A 179 9.56 26.33 4.43
N LEU A 180 10.66 25.59 4.47
CA LEU A 180 10.66 24.11 4.53
C LEU A 180 9.73 23.58 5.63
N LYS A 181 9.57 24.39 6.70
CA LYS A 181 8.67 24.20 7.83
C LYS A 181 7.18 24.05 7.46
N PHE A 182 6.71 24.64 6.35
CA PHE A 182 5.31 24.54 5.91
C PHE A 182 5.13 23.53 4.78
N TYR A 183 6.10 23.42 3.87
CA TYR A 183 5.97 22.53 2.72
C TYR A 183 6.03 21.03 3.11
N VAL A 184 6.96 20.64 3.99
CA VAL A 184 7.08 19.25 4.44
C VAL A 184 5.82 18.73 5.14
N PRO A 185 5.24 19.43 6.13
CA PRO A 185 4.01 18.95 6.77
C PRO A 185 2.80 18.96 5.84
N VAL A 186 2.70 19.90 4.89
CA VAL A 186 1.60 19.89 3.90
C VAL A 186 1.72 18.69 2.96
N VAL A 187 2.92 18.39 2.47
CA VAL A 187 3.16 17.19 1.64
C VAL A 187 2.84 15.92 2.43
N CYS A 188 3.33 15.80 3.67
CA CYS A 188 2.99 14.68 4.53
C CYS A 188 1.48 14.58 4.76
N ALA A 189 0.81 15.68 5.08
CA ALA A 189 -0.64 15.69 5.33
C ALA A 189 -1.45 15.26 4.10
N VAL A 190 -1.06 15.69 2.89
CA VAL A 190 -1.74 15.28 1.67
C VAL A 190 -1.47 13.82 1.31
N VAL A 191 -0.23 13.33 1.51
CA VAL A 191 0.06 11.89 1.36
C VAL A 191 -0.80 11.10 2.34
N VAL A 192 -0.82 11.48 3.62
CA VAL A 192 -1.64 10.84 4.66
C VAL A 192 -3.13 10.86 4.29
N ALA A 193 -3.65 12.00 3.82
CA ALA A 193 -5.05 12.14 3.43
C ALA A 193 -5.40 11.28 2.20
N LEU A 194 -4.53 11.22 1.20
CA LEU A 194 -4.73 10.39 0.01
C LEU A 194 -4.73 8.91 0.38
N LEU A 195 -3.81 8.50 1.28
CA LEU A 195 -3.77 7.15 1.82
C LEU A 195 -5.01 6.83 2.65
N ALA A 196 -5.50 7.78 3.46
CA ALA A 196 -6.70 7.62 4.27
C ALA A 196 -7.96 7.45 3.42
N LEU A 197 -8.07 8.19 2.31
CA LEU A 197 -9.16 8.07 1.34
C LEU A 197 -9.14 6.72 0.61
N LEU A 198 -7.96 6.16 0.33
CA LEU A 198 -7.83 4.87 -0.34
C LEU A 198 -8.19 3.67 0.55
N MET A 199 -8.05 3.79 1.88
CA MET A 199 -8.09 2.63 2.79
C MET A 199 -9.19 2.68 3.86
N GLY A 200 -10.08 3.68 3.81
CA GLY A 200 -11.26 3.72 4.68
C GLY A 200 -10.97 3.87 6.18
N GLY A 201 -9.87 4.54 6.55
CA GLY A 201 -9.58 4.85 7.96
C GLY A 201 -9.27 3.65 8.88
N SER A 202 -8.91 2.49 8.33
CA SER A 202 -8.60 1.29 9.11
C SER A 202 -7.38 1.49 10.04
N PRO A 203 -7.34 0.82 11.22
CA PRO A 203 -6.22 0.92 12.17
C PRO A 203 -4.87 0.45 11.58
N LEU A 204 -4.91 -0.39 10.54
CA LEU A 204 -3.75 -0.83 9.78
C LEU A 204 -3.03 0.33 9.08
N LEU A 205 -3.77 1.31 8.54
CA LEU A 205 -3.15 2.49 7.92
C LEU A 205 -2.31 3.24 8.95
N TRP A 206 -2.86 3.48 10.13
CA TRP A 206 -2.15 4.18 11.20
C TRP A 206 -0.90 3.44 11.65
N ALA A 207 -0.93 2.11 11.70
CA ALA A 207 0.23 1.29 12.00
C ALA A 207 1.32 1.40 10.92
N VAL A 208 0.94 1.36 9.63
CA VAL A 208 1.89 1.53 8.51
C VAL A 208 2.48 2.94 8.51
N LEU A 209 1.66 3.95 8.81
CA LEU A 209 2.08 5.35 8.84
C LEU A 209 3.04 5.62 10.01
N ALA A 210 2.71 5.11 11.19
CA ALA A 210 3.57 5.17 12.37
C ALA A 210 4.89 4.43 12.11
N GLY A 211 4.81 3.25 11.48
CA GLY A 211 5.95 2.50 11.00
C GLY A 211 6.84 3.36 10.11
N ALA A 212 6.30 3.96 9.05
CA ALA A 212 7.04 4.82 8.13
C ALA A 212 7.72 6.01 8.84
N VAL A 213 7.08 6.63 9.85
CA VAL A 213 7.65 7.74 10.62
C VAL A 213 8.81 7.30 11.51
N VAL A 214 8.62 6.25 12.32
CA VAL A 214 9.67 5.68 13.18
C VAL A 214 10.88 5.29 12.33
N LEU A 215 10.59 4.70 11.18
CA LEU A 215 11.57 4.21 10.25
C LEU A 215 12.38 5.33 9.57
N ALA A 216 11.72 6.41 9.15
CA ALA A 216 12.40 7.61 8.65
C ALA A 216 13.32 8.24 9.72
N LEU A 217 12.88 8.22 10.99
CA LEU A 217 13.69 8.66 12.13
C LEU A 217 14.95 7.79 12.29
N VAL A 218 14.81 6.46 12.27
CA VAL A 218 15.95 5.52 12.37
C VAL A 218 16.94 5.72 11.23
N CYS A 219 16.48 5.82 9.98
CA CYS A 219 17.37 6.09 8.84
C CYS A 219 18.07 7.46 8.95
N GLY A 220 17.36 8.48 9.41
CA GLY A 220 17.94 9.81 9.64
C GLY A 220 19.04 9.77 10.70
N LEU A 221 18.79 9.09 11.82
CA LEU A 221 19.77 8.90 12.89
C LEU A 221 20.97 8.05 12.43
N ALA A 222 20.73 6.97 11.70
CA ALA A 222 21.80 6.14 11.15
C ALA A 222 22.67 6.92 10.14
N GLY A 223 22.05 7.66 9.22
CA GLY A 223 22.76 8.51 8.25
C GLY A 223 23.57 9.61 8.95
N TRP A 224 23.03 10.20 10.01
CA TRP A 224 23.76 11.15 10.86
C TRP A 224 24.94 10.49 11.59
N GLY A 225 24.74 9.29 12.13
CA GLY A 225 25.77 8.50 12.78
C GLY A 225 26.92 8.14 11.84
N VAL A 226 26.61 7.76 10.60
CA VAL A 226 27.61 7.51 9.55
C VAL A 226 28.41 8.78 9.24
N LEU A 227 27.76 9.93 9.07
CA LEU A 227 28.46 11.21 8.84
C LEU A 227 29.34 11.60 10.03
N TRP A 228 28.87 11.38 11.25
CA TRP A 228 29.62 11.64 12.47
C TRP A 228 30.85 10.73 12.60
N LEU A 229 30.73 9.46 12.26
CA LEU A 229 31.83 8.50 12.22
C LEU A 229 32.84 8.84 11.12
N LEU A 230 32.36 9.20 9.92
CA LEU A 230 33.20 9.62 8.79
C LEU A 230 34.00 10.89 9.11
N LYS A 231 33.46 11.78 9.95
CA LYS A 231 34.15 12.97 10.44
C LYS A 231 35.31 12.65 11.39
N ARG A 232 35.27 11.49 12.06
CA ARG A 232 36.33 11.03 13.00
C ARG A 232 37.42 10.20 12.31
N LEU A 233 37.21 9.75 11.08
CA LEU A 233 38.17 8.91 10.34
C LEU A 233 39.14 9.77 9.54
N THR A 234 40.43 9.69 9.88
CA THR A 234 41.51 10.35 9.12
C THR A 234 42.02 9.44 8.01
N LEU A 235 41.45 9.59 6.81
CA LEU A 235 41.84 8.81 5.64
C LEU A 235 43.15 9.35 5.03
N LYS A 236 44.17 8.49 4.92
CA LYS A 236 45.50 8.84 4.41
C LYS A 236 45.56 8.98 2.87
N ALA A 237 44.66 8.32 2.14
CA ALA A 237 44.64 8.38 0.67
C ALA A 237 43.94 9.66 0.16
N LEU A 238 44.64 10.45 -0.66
CA LEU A 238 44.18 11.72 -1.24
C LEU A 238 42.80 11.66 -1.94
N PRO A 239 42.49 10.67 -2.79
CA PRO A 239 41.19 10.57 -3.46
C PRO A 239 40.04 10.32 -2.47
N LEU A 240 40.27 9.44 -1.50
CA LEU A 240 39.33 9.11 -0.43
C LEU A 240 39.09 10.30 0.50
N ARG A 241 40.14 11.06 0.82
CA ARG A 241 40.03 12.29 1.61
C ARG A 241 39.22 13.36 0.88
N LEU A 242 39.40 13.50 -0.44
CA LEU A 242 38.62 14.43 -1.27
C LEU A 242 37.15 14.00 -1.39
N ALA A 243 36.88 12.72 -1.57
CA ALA A 243 35.51 12.18 -1.60
C ALA A 243 34.78 12.42 -0.27
N VAL A 244 35.42 12.09 0.85
CA VAL A 244 34.87 12.31 2.21
C VAL A 244 34.70 13.80 2.52
N ASN A 245 35.66 14.66 2.14
CA ASN A 245 35.50 16.11 2.34
C ASN A 245 34.39 16.71 1.49
N ARG A 246 34.18 16.22 0.26
CA ARG A 246 33.05 16.66 -0.58
C ARG A 246 31.72 16.27 0.05
N LEU A 247 31.66 15.07 0.63
CA LEU A 247 30.50 14.56 1.36
C LEU A 247 30.18 15.38 2.62
N LEU A 248 31.23 15.73 3.39
CA LEU A 248 31.14 16.52 4.63
C LEU A 248 30.89 18.01 4.39
N ARG A 249 31.27 18.56 3.22
CA ARG A 249 31.04 19.96 2.85
C ARG A 249 29.61 20.25 2.37
N GLN A 250 28.89 19.24 1.89
CA GLN A 250 27.47 19.37 1.49
C GLN A 250 26.56 18.36 2.22
N PRO A 251 26.55 18.37 3.57
CA PRO A 251 25.90 17.33 4.37
C PRO A 251 24.40 17.22 4.08
N TRP A 252 23.72 18.34 3.83
CA TRP A 252 22.29 18.36 3.53
C TRP A 252 21.91 17.69 2.21
N SER A 253 22.76 17.81 1.17
CA SER A 253 22.49 17.18 -0.13
C SER A 253 22.71 15.67 -0.03
N THR A 254 23.82 15.24 0.56
CA THR A 254 24.15 13.83 0.74
C THR A 254 23.15 13.15 1.67
N LEU A 255 22.80 13.77 2.79
CA LEU A 255 21.84 13.19 3.74
C LEU A 255 20.47 13.00 3.08
N SER A 256 20.01 13.94 2.24
CA SER A 256 18.75 13.79 1.51
C SER A 256 18.77 12.65 0.49
N GLN A 257 19.89 12.43 -0.20
CA GLN A 257 20.04 11.34 -1.17
C GLN A 257 20.16 9.98 -0.47
N LEU A 258 20.98 9.91 0.58
CA LEU A 258 21.13 8.71 1.40
C LEU A 258 19.79 8.33 2.04
N ALA A 259 19.07 9.29 2.61
CA ALA A 259 17.74 9.07 3.17
C ALA A 259 16.75 8.54 2.12
N ALA A 260 16.77 9.07 0.90
CA ALA A 260 15.90 8.59 -0.17
C ALA A 260 16.24 7.17 -0.64
N PHE A 261 17.54 6.83 -0.76
CA PHE A 261 17.98 5.47 -1.08
C PHE A 261 17.66 4.49 0.05
N SER A 262 17.96 4.85 1.30
CA SER A 262 17.63 4.03 2.48
C SER A 262 16.13 3.80 2.58
N LEU A 263 15.30 4.84 2.40
CA LEU A 263 13.84 4.69 2.38
C LEU A 263 13.40 3.73 1.27
N SER A 264 14.02 3.81 0.09
CA SER A 264 13.70 2.95 -1.05
C SER A 264 14.05 1.47 -0.80
N PHE A 265 15.29 1.19 -0.39
CA PHE A 265 15.75 -0.17 -0.06
C PHE A 265 14.97 -0.80 1.08
N MET A 266 14.51 0.02 2.01
CA MET A 266 13.80 -0.43 3.18
C MET A 266 12.32 -0.69 2.90
N LEU A 267 11.66 0.13 2.08
CA LEU A 267 10.32 -0.19 1.56
C LEU A 267 10.35 -1.52 0.79
N LEU A 268 11.41 -1.75 0.01
CA LEU A 268 11.65 -3.02 -0.66
C LEU A 268 11.86 -4.17 0.35
N ALA A 269 12.68 -3.97 1.38
CA ALA A 269 12.91 -4.97 2.42
C ALA A 269 11.64 -5.29 3.22
N LEU A 270 10.84 -4.28 3.56
CA LEU A 270 9.56 -4.45 4.25
C LEU A 270 8.59 -5.27 3.40
N LEU A 271 8.54 -5.03 2.09
CA LEU A 271 7.74 -5.83 1.17
C LEU A 271 8.21 -7.30 1.15
N LEU A 272 9.52 -7.55 1.14
CA LEU A 272 10.09 -8.90 1.19
C LEU A 272 9.76 -9.62 2.51
N VAL A 273 9.91 -8.95 3.65
CA VAL A 273 9.58 -9.52 4.98
C VAL A 273 8.10 -9.83 5.08
N LEU A 274 7.24 -8.90 4.63
CA LEU A 274 5.80 -9.06 4.73
C LEU A 274 5.28 -10.19 3.83
N ARG A 275 5.94 -10.45 2.70
CA ARG A 275 5.70 -11.63 1.86
C ARG A 275 6.02 -12.94 2.58
N GLY A 276 7.15 -13.00 3.30
CA GLY A 276 7.59 -14.23 3.99
C GLY A 276 6.73 -14.57 5.20
N ASP A 277 6.57 -13.61 6.12
CA ASP A 277 5.94 -13.82 7.42
C ASP A 277 4.48 -14.28 7.32
N LEU A 278 3.74 -13.86 6.29
CA LEU A 278 2.35 -14.26 6.11
C LEU A 278 2.17 -15.61 5.42
N LEU A 279 3.08 -15.99 4.53
CA LEU A 279 3.03 -17.29 3.85
C LEU A 279 3.38 -18.40 4.84
N ASP A 280 4.39 -18.15 5.68
CA ASP A 280 4.77 -19.04 6.77
C ASP A 280 3.65 -19.13 7.83
N ARG A 281 3.04 -18.00 8.22
CA ARG A 281 1.89 -18.01 9.16
C ARG A 281 0.63 -18.64 8.56
N TRP A 282 0.42 -18.56 7.26
CA TRP A 282 -0.69 -19.23 6.58
C TRP A 282 -0.45 -20.73 6.54
N GLN A 283 0.77 -21.16 6.20
CA GLN A 283 1.15 -22.56 6.19
C GLN A 283 1.12 -23.18 7.59
N GLN A 284 1.45 -22.40 8.63
CA GLN A 284 1.41 -22.85 10.03
C GLN A 284 -0.01 -22.87 10.64
N GLN A 285 -1.01 -22.24 10.01
CA GLN A 285 -2.39 -22.29 10.50
C GLN A 285 -3.07 -23.65 10.28
N LEU A 286 -2.52 -24.49 9.40
CA LEU A 286 -2.98 -25.85 9.17
C LEU A 286 -1.94 -26.82 9.74
N PRO A 287 -2.17 -27.40 10.94
CA PRO A 287 -1.36 -28.51 11.42
C PRO A 287 -1.19 -29.58 10.33
N PRO A 288 -0.05 -30.26 10.21
CA PRO A 288 0.14 -31.30 9.19
C PRO A 288 -0.88 -32.45 9.29
N GLU A 289 -1.56 -32.60 10.43
CA GLU A 289 -2.64 -33.58 10.69
C GLU A 289 -4.05 -32.99 10.47
N SER A 290 -4.20 -31.84 9.80
CA SER A 290 -5.51 -31.23 9.54
C SER A 290 -6.38 -32.14 8.66
N PRO A 291 -7.62 -32.46 9.06
CA PRO A 291 -8.55 -33.18 8.20
C PRO A 291 -8.81 -32.41 6.91
N ASN A 292 -8.76 -33.10 5.77
CA ASN A 292 -9.02 -32.54 4.44
C ASN A 292 -10.44 -32.82 3.92
N TYR A 293 -11.19 -33.71 4.57
CA TYR A 293 -12.57 -34.04 4.24
C TYR A 293 -13.45 -33.96 5.49
N PHE A 294 -14.54 -33.20 5.38
CA PHE A 294 -15.56 -33.09 6.43
C PHE A 294 -16.85 -33.74 5.93
N LEU A 295 -17.30 -34.78 6.64
CA LEU A 295 -18.60 -35.41 6.41
C LEU A 295 -19.59 -34.81 7.41
N ILE A 296 -20.61 -34.13 6.91
CA ILE A 296 -21.70 -33.53 7.71
C ILE A 296 -23.03 -34.13 7.29
N ASN A 297 -24.04 -34.05 8.17
CA ASN A 297 -25.40 -34.58 7.91
C ASN A 297 -25.45 -36.09 7.62
N ILE A 298 -24.65 -36.88 8.32
CA ILE A 298 -24.74 -38.35 8.25
C ILE A 298 -25.91 -38.80 9.12
N ALA A 299 -26.88 -39.51 8.52
CA ALA A 299 -27.99 -40.06 9.28
C ALA A 299 -27.50 -41.18 10.23
N PRO A 300 -28.13 -41.40 11.40
CA PRO A 300 -27.72 -42.43 12.36
C PRO A 300 -27.64 -43.83 11.74
N GLU A 301 -28.53 -44.17 10.81
CA GLU A 301 -28.52 -45.47 10.14
C GLU A 301 -27.34 -45.63 9.16
N GLN A 302 -26.82 -44.51 8.64
CA GLN A 302 -25.74 -44.47 7.65
C GLN A 302 -24.34 -44.54 8.28
N VAL A 303 -24.22 -44.29 9.60
CA VAL A 303 -22.93 -44.27 10.31
C VAL A 303 -22.17 -45.58 10.14
N VAL A 304 -22.87 -46.73 10.22
CA VAL A 304 -22.24 -48.05 10.06
C VAL A 304 -21.69 -48.23 8.65
N LEU A 305 -22.48 -47.88 7.64
CA LEU A 305 -22.11 -47.99 6.21
C LEU A 305 -20.89 -47.11 5.87
N VAL A 306 -20.89 -45.87 6.36
CA VAL A 306 -19.79 -44.93 6.14
C VAL A 306 -18.52 -45.37 6.87
N LYS A 307 -18.63 -45.92 8.10
CA LYS A 307 -17.48 -46.49 8.83
C LYS A 307 -16.82 -47.63 8.07
N THR A 308 -17.62 -48.54 7.52
CA THR A 308 -17.11 -49.68 6.74
C THR A 308 -16.41 -49.20 5.47
N PHE A 309 -17.02 -48.25 4.75
CA PHE A 309 -16.43 -47.65 3.55
C PHE A 309 -15.08 -46.97 3.83
N LEU A 310 -14.98 -46.20 4.92
CA LEU A 310 -13.73 -45.53 5.31
C LEU A 310 -12.65 -46.52 5.77
N ALA A 311 -13.04 -47.63 6.38
CA ALA A 311 -12.13 -48.70 6.79
C ALA A 311 -11.57 -49.47 5.59
N GLU A 312 -12.41 -49.78 4.59
CA GLU A 312 -12.01 -50.41 3.33
C GLU A 312 -10.98 -49.57 2.56
N HIS A 313 -11.14 -48.24 2.59
CA HIS A 313 -10.23 -47.29 1.94
C HIS A 313 -9.02 -46.86 2.79
N GLN A 314 -8.77 -47.51 3.94
CA GLN A 314 -7.63 -47.23 4.84
C GLN A 314 -7.54 -45.76 5.33
N THR A 315 -8.67 -45.05 5.35
CA THR A 315 -8.73 -43.67 5.84
C THR A 315 -8.96 -43.65 7.36
N ARG A 316 -8.12 -42.91 8.10
CA ARG A 316 -8.29 -42.68 9.55
C ARG A 316 -9.50 -41.77 9.79
N ALA A 317 -10.66 -42.36 10.02
CA ALA A 317 -11.84 -41.62 10.43
C ALA A 317 -11.72 -41.20 11.91
N THR A 318 -11.84 -39.91 12.20
CA THR A 318 -12.05 -39.41 13.57
C THR A 318 -13.42 -39.89 14.08
N GLU A 319 -13.65 -39.86 15.40
CA GLU A 319 -14.94 -40.25 15.98
C GLU A 319 -16.13 -39.48 15.35
N PHE A 320 -17.25 -40.17 15.16
CA PHE A 320 -18.49 -39.56 14.67
C PHE A 320 -19.22 -38.92 15.84
N TYR A 321 -19.31 -37.59 15.83
CA TYR A 321 -20.05 -36.85 16.84
C TYR A 321 -21.48 -36.57 16.36
N PRO A 322 -22.51 -36.81 17.20
CA PRO A 322 -23.87 -36.45 16.86
C PRO A 322 -24.02 -34.92 16.86
N ILE A 323 -24.68 -34.37 15.84
CA ILE A 323 -25.06 -32.96 15.82
C ILE A 323 -26.36 -32.83 16.62
N VAL A 324 -26.24 -32.40 17.88
CA VAL A 324 -27.39 -32.12 18.75
C VAL A 324 -27.63 -30.61 18.76
N ARG A 325 -28.83 -30.19 18.36
CA ARG A 325 -29.27 -28.81 18.53
C ARG A 325 -29.73 -28.61 19.97
N ALA A 326 -29.00 -27.82 20.73
CA ALA A 326 -29.42 -27.38 22.05
C ALA A 326 -29.66 -25.85 22.03
N ARG A 327 -30.61 -25.38 22.84
CA ARG A 327 -30.82 -23.95 23.07
C ARG A 327 -30.44 -23.65 24.51
N LEU A 328 -29.49 -22.75 24.73
CA LEU A 328 -29.14 -22.30 26.07
C LEU A 328 -30.22 -21.34 26.58
N THR A 329 -31.02 -21.79 27.54
CA THR A 329 -32.16 -21.01 28.09
C THR A 329 -31.77 -20.16 29.30
N GLN A 330 -30.81 -20.63 30.12
CA GLN A 330 -30.37 -19.94 31.33
C GLN A 330 -28.88 -20.23 31.63
N ILE A 331 -28.16 -19.22 32.10
CA ILE A 331 -26.84 -19.37 32.73
C ILE A 331 -26.98 -18.90 34.17
N ASN A 332 -26.65 -19.75 35.15
CA ASN A 332 -26.73 -19.41 36.58
C ASN A 332 -28.10 -18.84 37.01
N GLY A 333 -29.20 -19.35 36.42
CA GLY A 333 -30.57 -18.91 36.71
C GLY A 333 -30.98 -17.58 36.06
N GLN A 334 -30.10 -16.94 35.28
CA GLN A 334 -30.44 -15.75 34.49
C GLN A 334 -30.80 -16.15 33.06
N VAL A 335 -31.92 -15.61 32.56
CA VAL A 335 -32.41 -15.84 31.20
C VAL A 335 -31.44 -15.20 30.20
N THR A 336 -31.09 -15.94 29.15
CA THR A 336 -30.13 -15.53 28.11
C THR A 336 -30.71 -14.66 27.00
N GLU A 337 -32.02 -14.38 27.02
CA GLU A 337 -32.69 -13.51 26.05
C GLU A 337 -32.17 -12.06 26.17
N GLY A 338 -31.49 -11.57 25.13
CA GLY A 338 -31.01 -10.18 25.03
C GLY A 338 -29.58 -9.92 25.53
N ASN A 339 -28.79 -10.96 25.84
CA ASN A 339 -27.39 -10.78 26.23
C ASN A 339 -26.47 -10.64 24.99
N LYS A 340 -25.44 -9.78 25.07
CA LYS A 340 -24.53 -9.48 23.95
C LYS A 340 -23.63 -10.66 23.53
N ASP A 341 -23.59 -11.72 24.32
CA ASP A 341 -22.78 -12.92 24.11
C ASP A 341 -23.53 -14.04 23.35
N GLU A 342 -24.43 -13.67 22.42
CA GLU A 342 -25.14 -14.61 21.54
C GLU A 342 -24.23 -15.39 20.57
N ALA A 343 -22.91 -15.17 20.58
CA ALA A 343 -21.95 -15.85 19.71
C ALA A 343 -21.80 -17.37 19.97
N LEU A 344 -22.42 -17.89 21.03
CA LEU A 344 -22.38 -19.32 21.41
C LEU A 344 -23.72 -20.05 21.25
N ASN A 345 -24.75 -19.41 20.67
CA ASN A 345 -26.00 -20.09 20.28
C ASN A 345 -26.06 -20.37 18.78
#